data_AF-E3GNE0-F1
#
_entry.id   AF-E3GNE0-F1
#
_cell.length_a   1.000
_cell.length_b   1.000
_cell.length_c   1.000
_cell.angle_alpha   90.00
_cell.angle_beta   90.00
_cell.angle_gamma   90.00
#
_symmetry.space_group_name_H-M   'P 1'
#
loop_
_entity.id
_entity.type
_entity.pdbx_description
1 polymer ?
#
loop_
_entity_poly.entity_id
_entity_poly.type
_entity_poly.pdbx_seq_one_letter_code
_entity_poly.pdbx_strand_id
1 'polypeptide(L)'
;MSKNKKLVIVLLVIVALLVVVPLFALQGAEFGGSDDAGSTMIEEIQGGEYEPWFTPVLETLINGELPGEVESLIFCLQTGIGVGILAFFMGRLVERKKLGKEDSEL
;
A
#
# COMPACT_ATOMS: atom_id res chain seq x y z
N MET A 1 -24.34 -9.85 16.86
CA MET A 1 -23.47 -9.18 15.87
C MET A 1 -24.13 -9.29 14.50
N SER A 2 -24.34 -8.20 13.75
CA SER A 2 -24.97 -8.29 12.42
C SER A 2 -24.10 -9.14 11.49
N LYS A 3 -24.72 -9.86 10.54
CA LYS A 3 -24.02 -10.76 9.60
C LYS A 3 -22.84 -10.04 8.91
N ASN A 4 -23.01 -8.76 8.56
CA ASN A 4 -21.99 -7.94 7.93
C ASN A 4 -20.79 -7.65 8.84
N LYS A 5 -21.02 -7.39 10.14
CA LYS A 5 -19.91 -7.19 11.10
C LYS A 5 -19.08 -8.47 11.27
N LYS A 6 -19.71 -9.66 11.24
CA LYS A 6 -18.98 -10.94 11.29
C LYS A 6 -18.11 -11.11 10.05
N LEU A 7 -18.67 -10.84 8.87
CA LEU A 7 -17.95 -10.93 7.60
C LEU A 7 -16.75 -9.98 7.58
N VAL A 8 -16.91 -8.72 7.98
CA VAL A 8 -15.80 -7.74 8.04
C VAL A 8 -14.67 -8.21 8.94
N ILE A 9 -14.97 -8.70 10.14
CA ILE A 9 -13.94 -9.20 11.06
C ILE A 9 -13.20 -10.41 10.46
N VAL A 10 -13.94 -11.36 9.85
CA VAL A 10 -13.33 -12.51 9.18
C VAL A 10 -12.40 -12.07 8.04
N LEU A 11 -12.83 -11.11 7.21
CA LEU A 11 -11.99 -10.58 6.13
C LEU A 11 -10.72 -9.90 6.66
N LEU A 12 -10.82 -9.10 7.72
CA LEU A 12 -9.64 -8.47 8.34
C LEU A 12 -8.66 -9.50 8.89
N VAL A 13 -9.16 -10.58 9.50
CA VAL A 13 -8.31 -11.69 9.97
C VAL A 13 -7.63 -12.39 8.79
N ILE A 14 -8.34 -12.64 7.68
CA ILE A 14 -7.75 -13.23 6.47
C ILE A 14 -6.63 -12.33 5.92
N VAL A 15 -6.86 -11.02 5.81
CA VAL A 15 -5.84 -10.07 5.36
C VAL A 15 -4.62 -10.10 6.29
N ALA A 16 -4.83 -10.09 7.61
CA ALA A 16 -3.73 -10.17 8.57
C ALA A 16 -2.94 -11.49 8.42
N LEU A 17 -3.62 -12.62 8.22
CA LEU A 17 -2.96 -13.91 7.97
C LEU A 17 -2.17 -13.90 6.68
N LEU A 18 -2.69 -13.31 5.60
CA LEU A 18 -1.96 -13.19 4.32
C LEU A 18 -0.67 -12.38 4.45
N VAL A 19 -0.61 -11.39 5.35
CA VAL A 19 0.61 -10.60 5.62
C VAL A 19 1.56 -11.36 6.53
N VAL A 20 1.04 -11.99 7.59
CA VAL A 20 1.86 -12.56 8.67
C VAL A 20 2.43 -13.94 8.31
N VAL A 21 1.64 -14.80 7.66
CA VAL A 21 2.04 -16.18 7.35
C VAL A 21 3.31 -16.25 6.48
N PRO A 22 3.47 -15.45 5.40
CA PRO A 22 4.70 -15.46 4.59
C PRO A 22 5.95 -15.13 5.39
N LEU A 23 5.88 -14.21 6.36
CA LEU A 23 7.04 -13.80 7.18
C LEU A 23 7.62 -14.96 8.00
N PHE A 24 6.80 -15.94 8.37
CA PHE A 24 7.23 -17.12 9.12
C PHE A 24 7.42 -18.36 8.25
N ALA A 25 6.69 -18.48 7.14
CA ALA A 25 6.80 -19.63 6.23
C ALA A 25 7.99 -19.52 5.27
N LEU A 26 8.40 -18.30 4.91
CA LEU A 26 9.50 -18.01 3.98
C LEU A 26 10.67 -17.37 4.74
N GLN A 27 11.16 -18.04 5.78
CA GLN A 27 12.27 -17.53 6.59
C GLN A 27 13.53 -17.40 5.73
N GLY A 28 14.05 -16.18 5.60
CA GLY A 28 15.22 -15.88 4.79
C GLY A 28 14.93 -15.52 3.33
N ALA A 29 13.66 -15.39 2.93
CA ALA A 29 13.32 -14.79 1.65
C ALA A 29 13.60 -13.28 1.67
N GLU A 30 14.24 -12.77 0.62
CA GLU A 30 14.35 -11.32 0.40
C GLU A 30 12.98 -10.80 -0.01
N PHE A 31 12.32 -10.12 0.92
CA PHE A 31 11.11 -9.36 0.62
C PHE A 31 11.52 -8.03 -0.02
N GLY A 32 11.78 -8.08 -1.33
CA GLY A 32 12.05 -6.91 -2.16
C GLY A 32 10.78 -6.23 -2.66
N GLY A 33 10.94 -5.06 -3.29
CA GLY A 33 9.85 -4.38 -3.98
C GLY A 33 9.36 -5.21 -5.18
N SER A 34 8.15 -4.91 -5.66
CA SER A 34 7.66 -5.52 -6.92
C SER A 34 8.56 -5.19 -8.10
N ASP A 35 9.19 -4.02 -8.04
CA ASP A 35 9.98 -3.47 -9.14
C ASP A 35 11.33 -4.18 -9.24
N ASP A 36 11.94 -4.54 -8.10
CA ASP A 36 13.18 -5.35 -8.02
C ASP A 36 12.97 -6.77 -8.55
N ALA A 37 11.81 -7.37 -8.25
CA ALA A 37 11.47 -8.71 -8.74
C ALA A 37 11.33 -8.72 -10.29
N GLY A 38 10.87 -7.61 -10.86
CA GLY A 38 10.74 -7.44 -12.30
C GLY A 38 12.09 -7.31 -13.01
N SER A 39 12.98 -6.45 -12.51
CA SER A 39 14.30 -6.24 -13.11
C SER A 39 15.15 -7.51 -13.10
N THR A 40 15.19 -8.23 -11.98
CA THR A 40 15.95 -9.48 -11.84
C THR A 40 15.51 -10.54 -12.86
N MET A 41 14.20 -10.70 -13.06
CA MET A 41 13.67 -11.68 -14.02
C MET A 41 14.01 -11.32 -15.47
N ILE A 42 14.08 -10.02 -15.79
CA ILE A 42 14.44 -9.55 -17.14
C ILE A 42 15.92 -9.80 -17.41
N GLU A 43 16.80 -9.57 -16.43
CA GLU A 43 18.22 -9.88 -16.54
C GLU A 43 18.46 -11.38 -16.80
N GLU A 44 17.72 -12.26 -16.12
CA GLU A 44 17.79 -13.71 -16.34
C GLU A 44 17.34 -14.13 -17.75
N ILE A 45 16.29 -13.53 -18.28
CA ILE A 45 15.73 -13.88 -19.61
C ILE A 45 16.59 -13.31 -20.74
N GLN A 46 17.08 -12.09 -20.58
CA GLN A 46 17.75 -11.34 -21.64
C GLN A 46 19.26 -11.58 -21.68
N GLY A 47 19.85 -12.14 -20.60
CA GLY A 47 21.25 -12.52 -20.53
C GLY A 47 22.23 -11.34 -20.46
N GLY A 48 21.75 -10.18 -20.01
CA GLY A 48 22.53 -8.95 -19.82
C GLY A 48 21.82 -7.97 -18.88
N GLU A 49 22.53 -6.93 -18.43
CA GLU A 49 21.97 -5.90 -17.54
C GLU A 49 20.75 -5.23 -18.19
N TYR A 50 19.66 -5.12 -17.42
CA TYR A 50 18.45 -4.45 -17.86
C TYR A 50 18.64 -2.94 -17.87
N GLU A 51 18.45 -2.30 -19.02
CA GLU A 51 18.49 -0.83 -19.13
C GLU A 51 17.07 -0.26 -18.95
N PRO A 52 16.82 0.59 -17.93
CA PRO A 52 15.50 1.18 -17.71
C PRO A 52 15.07 2.07 -18.88
N TRP A 53 13.89 1.82 -19.44
CA TRP A 53 13.30 2.66 -20.50
C TRP A 53 12.77 4.00 -19.99
N PHE A 54 12.73 4.19 -18.66
CA PHE A 54 12.28 5.40 -18.00
C PHE A 54 13.07 5.65 -16.72
N THR A 55 13.62 6.85 -16.57
CA THR A 55 14.27 7.31 -15.34
C THR A 55 13.30 8.21 -14.57
N PRO A 56 13.06 7.96 -13.27
CA PRO A 56 12.23 8.82 -12.44
C PRO A 56 12.66 10.29 -12.51
N VAL A 57 11.67 11.20 -12.58
CA VAL A 57 11.93 12.65 -12.68
C VAL A 57 12.78 13.14 -11.50
N LEU A 58 12.55 12.59 -10.31
CA LEU A 58 13.33 12.91 -9.11
C LEU A 58 14.82 12.58 -9.30
N GLU A 59 15.16 11.38 -9.80
CA GLU A 59 16.54 10.97 -10.07
C GLU A 59 17.21 11.85 -11.12
N THR A 60 16.47 12.20 -12.19
CA THR A 60 16.98 13.13 -13.21
C THR A 60 17.24 14.54 -12.65
N LEU A 61 16.48 14.98 -11.66
CA LEU A 61 16.66 16.29 -11.02
C LEU A 61 17.84 16.32 -10.04
N ILE A 62 18.08 15.22 -9.32
CA ILE A 62 19.17 15.13 -8.34
C ILE A 62 20.48 14.60 -8.95
N ASN A 63 20.49 14.21 -10.23
CA ASN A 63 21.61 13.58 -10.94
C ASN A 63 22.21 12.39 -10.18
N GLY A 64 21.34 11.52 -9.64
CA GLY A 64 21.73 10.35 -8.88
C GLY A 64 20.52 9.51 -8.45
N GLU A 65 20.78 8.29 -8.00
CA GLU A 65 19.73 7.39 -7.50
C GLU A 65 19.22 7.87 -6.14
N LEU A 66 17.90 7.74 -5.94
CA LEU A 66 17.29 8.06 -4.65
C LEU A 66 17.71 6.97 -3.64
N PRO A 67 18.20 7.32 -2.44
CA PRO A 67 18.43 6.31 -1.41
C PRO A 67 17.10 5.61 -1.09
N GLY A 68 17.08 4.27 -1.05
CA GLY A 68 15.86 3.49 -0.81
C GLY A 68 15.13 3.83 0.50
N GLU A 69 15.86 4.33 1.51
CA GLU A 69 15.28 4.88 2.74
C GLU A 69 14.43 6.14 2.47
N VAL A 70 14.91 7.03 1.60
CA VAL A 70 14.20 8.27 1.21
C VAL A 70 13.00 7.95 0.34
N GLU A 71 13.13 6.98 -0.57
CA GLU A 71 12.01 6.48 -1.37
C GLU A 71 10.89 5.94 -0.47
N SER A 72 11.24 5.04 0.46
CA SER A 72 10.30 4.47 1.43
C SER A 72 9.62 5.55 2.28
N LEU A 73 10.36 6.57 2.71
CA LEU A 73 9.80 7.70 3.47
C LEU A 73 8.79 8.51 2.66
N ILE A 74 9.08 8.78 1.37
CA ILE A 74 8.15 9.48 0.49
C ILE A 74 6.89 8.64 0.27
N PHE A 75 7.01 7.32 0.08
CA PHE A 75 5.86 6.41 0.02
C PHE A 75 5.03 6.39 1.31
N CYS A 76 5.68 6.35 2.48
CA CYS A 76 4.98 6.44 3.77
C CYS A 76 4.23 7.76 3.92
N LEU A 77 4.82 8.89 3.50
CA LEU A 77 4.16 10.19 3.53
C LEU A 77 2.93 10.21 2.61
N GLN A 78 3.06 9.74 1.38
CA GLN A 78 1.93 9.62 0.44
C GLN A 78 0.81 8.75 1.01
N THR A 79 1.17 7.62 1.63
CA THR A 79 0.22 6.72 2.29
C THR A 79 -0.49 7.41 3.45
N GLY A 80 0.25 8.13 4.31
CA GLY A 80 -0.33 8.87 5.43
C GLY A 80 -1.33 9.94 4.98
N ILE A 81 -0.99 10.70 3.94
CA ILE A 81 -1.89 11.70 3.33
C ILE A 81 -3.13 11.02 2.74
N GLY A 82 -2.95 9.96 1.96
CA GLY A 82 -4.05 9.22 1.33
C GLY A 82 -5.02 8.64 2.35
N VAL A 83 -4.50 7.98 3.39
CA VAL A 83 -5.30 7.45 4.50
C VAL A 83 -6.02 8.56 5.26
N GLY A 84 -5.36 9.69 5.51
CA GLY A 84 -5.97 10.84 6.17
C GLY A 84 -7.18 11.39 5.41
N ILE A 85 -7.04 11.55 4.09
CA ILE A 85 -8.13 11.99 3.21
C ILE A 85 -9.29 10.98 3.24
N LEU A 86 -9.00 9.69 3.08
CA LEU A 86 -10.01 8.62 3.10
C LEU A 86 -10.77 8.56 4.43
N ALA A 87 -10.04 8.65 5.55
CA ALA A 87 -10.62 8.65 6.89
C ALA A 87 -11.52 9.87 7.12
N PHE A 88 -11.11 11.06 6.65
CA PHE A 88 -11.93 12.26 6.72
C PHE A 88 -13.26 12.11 5.97
N PHE A 89 -13.22 11.61 4.73
CA PHE A 89 -14.44 11.37 3.95
C PHE A 89 -15.34 10.31 4.57
N MET A 90 -14.79 9.19 5.04
CA MET A 90 -15.58 8.18 5.76
C MET A 90 -16.23 8.78 7.02
N GLY A 91 -15.49 9.57 7.79
CA GLY A 91 -16.02 10.28 8.97
C GLY A 91 -17.19 11.20 8.62
N ARG A 92 -17.01 12.07 7.61
CA ARG A 92 -18.05 12.98 7.09
C ARG A 92 -19.29 12.23 6.62
N LEU A 93 -19.14 11.08 5.96
CA LEU A 93 -20.29 10.27 5.49
C LEU A 93 -21.05 9.64 6.67
N VAL A 94 -20.35 9.19 7.71
CA VAL A 94 -20.96 8.66 8.93
C VAL A 94 -21.71 9.76 9.67
N GLU A 95 -21.12 10.95 9.81
CA GLU A 95 -21.74 12.12 10.43
C GLU A 95 -23.02 12.55 9.70
N ARG A 96 -22.97 12.70 8.38
CA ARG A 96 -24.15 13.04 7.55
C ARG A 96 -25.30 12.05 7.74
N LYS A 97 -24.99 10.75 7.86
CA LYS A 97 -26.00 9.72 8.10
C LYS A 97 -26.61 9.79 9.50
N LYS A 98 -25.87 10.30 10.49
CA LYS A 98 -26.36 10.51 11.85
C LYS A 98 -27.30 11.71 11.90
N LEU A 99 -26.89 12.85 11.33
CA LEU A 99 -27.69 14.07 11.27
C LEU A 99 -28.98 13.88 10.47
N GLY A 100 -28.91 13.23 9.30
CA GLY A 100 -30.12 12.96 8.50
C GLY A 100 -31.10 11.95 9.14
N LYS A 101 -30.69 11.24 10.20
CA LYS A 101 -31.60 10.44 11.02
C LYS A 101 -32.27 11.29 12.10
N GLU A 102 -31.50 12.16 12.76
CA GLU A 102 -32.03 13.14 13.73
C GLU A 102 -33.10 14.03 13.10
N ASP A 103 -32.88 14.53 11.88
CA ASP A 103 -33.85 15.34 11.15
C ASP A 103 -35.12 14.56 10.72
N SER A 104 -35.04 13.23 10.60
CA SER A 104 -36.18 12.37 10.25
C SER A 104 -37.01 11.90 11.45
N GLU A 105 -36.47 12.07 12.66
CA GLU A 105 -37.11 11.73 13.93
C GLU A 105 -37.78 12.95 14.60
N LEU A 106 -37.63 14.15 14.00
CA LEU A 106 -38.37 15.39 14.31
C LEU A 106 -39.63 15.52 13.43
#